data_AF-A0A3A5L5S5-F1
#
_entry.id   AF-A0A3A5L5S5-F1
#
_cell.length_a   1.000
_cell.length_b   1.000
_cell.length_c   1.000
_cell.angle_alpha   90.00
_cell.angle_beta   90.00
_cell.angle_gamma   90.00
#
_symmetry.space_group_name_H-M   'P 1'
#
loop_
_entity.id
_entity.type
_entity.pdbx_description
1 polymer ?
#
loop_
_entity_poly.entity_id
_entity_poly.type
_entity_poly.pdbx_seq_one_letter_code
_entity_poly.pdbx_strand_id
1 'polypeptide(L)'
;MESKQEITAPSQKELIQAIATTKDNLHKYHHDITGIVWPAQVMKVILGLKAEKRGRNQLPFHYQVIEYEEDDSGKMAEKNEDLLKIVQFLETNADKLPPGLRFQLAVLLDGHWTAVDHVVTSKGISCFNLDAVMDKRALRFFRNYISLLDRAKVLHASYMYYVSVPQSPLERTPKEKVENMIQTDLVSCGIFMADHLSFLSRTNVFHHLKVMAGEPVFKTLGRNDISPPLAPIFRLTQSRHLLKKLSGAHVRTPISKDNSKTLKDVQQQSLTESIKYNVIAKGDKLLDQAVVDLKSMESSDIAALFAGDLMSRLAAYVNHHSPVVNQLVGLIYTRITECKAINDETVMQIMAAIHQIILAKDSDLSKLNAINDLLLTRLPRNDVNTSRLMAASICFTAFQIQDNHALWQFYAAMMQHPGNTGLNHHTNSFFSTPTKLTPALSTHIEKAVKVQLLINAVDALHQGHDSPLDTLSDKMQQFIKKSRTFEVKTTKSESLLQQILLAGSDKSRLQAIALELETNKAAILLEFGFERESPSSEQSLNQ
;
A
#
# COMPACT_ATOMS: atom_id res chain seq x y z
N MET A 1 -12.52 -36.83 0.22
CA MET A 1 -11.10 -37.01 0.63
C MET A 1 -10.26 -36.30 -0.43
N GLU A 2 -9.95 -35.03 -0.19
CA GLU A 2 -9.01 -34.30 -1.04
C GLU A 2 -7.60 -34.82 -0.75
N SER A 3 -6.89 -35.29 -1.77
CA SER A 3 -5.47 -35.59 -1.64
C SER A 3 -4.73 -34.28 -1.44
N LYS A 4 -4.19 -34.07 -0.24
CA LYS A 4 -3.12 -33.11 -0.05
C LYS A 4 -1.96 -33.57 -0.94
N GLN A 5 -1.82 -32.99 -2.13
CA GLN A 5 -0.54 -33.03 -2.83
C GLN A 5 0.48 -32.36 -1.90
N GLU A 6 1.31 -33.18 -1.25
CA GLU A 6 2.51 -32.68 -0.60
C GLU A 6 3.36 -31.98 -1.65
N ILE A 7 3.41 -30.65 -1.59
CA ILE A 7 4.38 -29.87 -2.34
C ILE A 7 5.75 -30.31 -1.83
N THR A 8 6.39 -31.22 -2.56
CA THR A 8 7.74 -31.68 -2.24
C THR A 8 8.70 -30.56 -2.63
N ALA A 9 9.14 -29.79 -1.65
CA ALA A 9 10.15 -28.75 -1.87
C ALA A 9 11.44 -29.40 -2.42
N PRO A 10 12.10 -28.78 -3.42
CA PRO A 10 13.37 -29.30 -3.92
C PRO A 10 14.42 -29.36 -2.81
N SER A 11 15.31 -30.35 -2.87
CA SER A 11 16.39 -30.49 -1.88
C SER A 11 17.38 -29.32 -1.96
N GLN A 12 18.07 -29.05 -0.85
CA GLN A 12 19.13 -28.03 -0.78
C GLN A 12 20.17 -28.21 -1.89
N LYS A 13 20.57 -29.45 -2.17
CA LYS A 13 21.56 -29.79 -3.20
C LYS A 13 21.06 -29.45 -4.61
N GLU A 14 19.81 -29.78 -4.93
CA GLU A 14 19.19 -29.47 -6.22
C GLU A 14 19.07 -27.96 -6.43
N LEU A 15 18.69 -27.22 -5.40
CA LEU A 15 18.60 -25.75 -5.46
C LEU A 15 19.98 -25.11 -5.69
N ILE A 16 21.01 -25.56 -4.97
CA ILE A 16 22.38 -25.05 -5.16
C ILE A 16 22.86 -25.35 -6.59
N GLN A 17 22.59 -26.54 -7.13
CA GLN A 17 22.97 -26.89 -8.49
C GLN A 17 22.22 -26.03 -9.53
N ALA A 18 20.93 -25.77 -9.32
CA ALA A 18 20.14 -24.90 -10.19
C ALA A 18 20.64 -23.45 -10.16
N ILE A 19 21.03 -22.94 -8.99
CA ILE A 19 21.63 -21.61 -8.83
C ILE A 19 22.99 -21.53 -9.54
N ALA A 20 23.85 -22.54 -9.39
CA ALA A 20 25.13 -22.61 -10.09
C ALA A 20 24.95 -22.63 -11.61
N THR A 21 24.00 -23.43 -12.10
CA THR A 21 23.67 -23.48 -13.54
C THR A 21 23.13 -22.14 -14.05
N THR A 22 22.27 -21.48 -13.26
CA THR A 22 21.76 -20.13 -13.57
C THR A 22 22.92 -19.14 -13.68
N LYS A 23 23.87 -19.19 -12.73
CA LYS A 23 25.06 -18.34 -12.72
C LYS A 23 25.91 -18.54 -13.97
N ASP A 24 26.22 -19.78 -14.31
CA ASP A 24 26.98 -20.10 -15.52
C ASP A 24 26.29 -19.58 -16.78
N ASN A 25 24.97 -19.72 -16.87
CA ASN A 25 24.18 -19.24 -18.01
C ASN A 25 24.20 -17.71 -18.17
N LEU A 26 24.46 -16.92 -17.11
CA LEU A 26 24.60 -15.46 -17.23
C LEU A 26 25.81 -15.04 -18.07
N HIS A 27 26.83 -15.91 -18.14
CA HIS A 27 28.09 -15.64 -18.84
C HIS A 27 28.16 -16.29 -20.23
N LYS A 28 27.18 -17.11 -20.60
CA LYS A 28 27.11 -17.81 -21.90
C LYS A 28 26.44 -16.96 -22.99
N TYR A 29 26.70 -17.33 -24.25
CA TYR A 29 25.90 -16.83 -25.37
C TYR A 29 24.55 -17.55 -25.41
N HIS A 30 23.51 -16.86 -25.90
CA HIS A 30 22.14 -17.38 -25.88
C HIS A 30 21.94 -18.70 -26.63
N HIS A 31 22.74 -18.98 -27.67
CA HIS A 31 22.67 -20.24 -28.42
C HIS A 31 23.30 -21.42 -27.66
N ASP A 32 24.11 -21.16 -26.64
CA ASP A 32 24.74 -22.18 -25.79
C ASP A 32 23.88 -22.53 -24.55
N ILE A 33 22.72 -21.88 -24.41
CA ILE A 33 21.83 -22.05 -23.27
C ILE A 33 20.70 -22.99 -23.68
N THR A 34 20.58 -24.10 -22.97
CA THR A 34 19.44 -25.01 -23.07
C THR A 34 18.45 -24.72 -21.94
N GLY A 35 17.18 -24.49 -22.29
CA GLY A 35 16.10 -24.26 -21.32
C GLY A 35 16.04 -22.84 -20.76
N ILE A 36 15.33 -22.67 -19.64
CA ILE A 36 15.06 -21.37 -19.03
C ILE A 36 16.27 -20.94 -18.18
N VAL A 37 16.81 -19.74 -18.44
CA VAL A 37 17.97 -19.19 -17.71
C VAL A 37 17.69 -19.08 -16.21
N TRP A 38 16.53 -18.51 -15.87
CA TRP A 38 16.08 -18.28 -14.49
C TRP A 38 14.86 -19.15 -14.21
N PRO A 39 15.03 -20.42 -13.81
CA PRO A 39 13.90 -21.30 -13.54
C PRO A 39 13.09 -20.82 -12.32
N ALA A 40 11.79 -21.14 -12.29
CA ALA A 40 10.87 -20.69 -11.24
C ALA A 40 11.36 -21.01 -9.82
N GLN A 41 11.96 -22.19 -9.61
CA GLN A 41 12.51 -22.58 -8.31
C GLN A 41 13.65 -21.66 -7.82
N VAL A 42 14.52 -21.20 -8.72
CA VAL A 42 15.59 -20.25 -8.37
C VAL A 42 14.97 -18.90 -8.03
N MET A 43 13.97 -18.44 -8.79
CA MET A 43 13.27 -17.21 -8.47
C MET A 43 12.55 -17.27 -7.11
N LYS A 44 11.90 -18.41 -6.78
CA LYS A 44 11.26 -18.63 -5.47
C LYS A 44 12.26 -18.49 -4.32
N VAL A 45 13.45 -19.09 -4.44
CA VAL A 45 14.54 -18.93 -3.44
C VAL A 45 14.97 -17.48 -3.32
N ILE A 46 15.28 -16.81 -4.44
CA ILE A 46 15.76 -15.42 -4.44
C ILE A 46 14.75 -14.48 -3.78
N LEU A 47 13.46 -14.62 -4.13
CA LEU A 47 12.42 -13.76 -3.56
C LEU A 47 12.12 -14.11 -2.10
N GLY A 48 12.20 -15.38 -1.71
CA GLY A 48 11.96 -15.84 -0.34
C GLY A 48 13.01 -15.35 0.65
N LEU A 49 14.29 -15.56 0.34
CA LEU A 49 15.42 -15.04 1.14
C LEU A 49 15.33 -13.51 1.31
N LYS A 50 14.90 -12.83 0.24
CA LYS A 50 14.71 -11.38 0.26
C LYS A 50 13.51 -10.96 1.09
N ALA A 51 12.41 -11.72 1.07
CA ALA A 51 11.24 -11.47 1.91
C ALA A 51 11.60 -11.61 3.39
N GLU A 52 12.36 -12.64 3.77
CA GLU A 52 12.85 -12.83 5.15
C GLU A 52 13.71 -11.66 5.62
N LYS A 53 14.72 -11.30 4.82
CA LYS A 53 15.62 -10.17 5.12
C LYS A 53 14.86 -8.85 5.29
N ARG A 54 13.78 -8.68 4.55
CA ARG A 54 12.95 -7.46 4.60
C ARG A 54 11.94 -7.46 5.73
N GLY A 55 11.40 -8.61 6.10
CA GLY A 55 10.59 -8.77 7.31
C GLY A 55 11.31 -8.21 8.54
N ARG A 56 12.62 -8.51 8.68
CA ARG A 56 13.48 -7.97 9.74
C ARG A 56 13.61 -6.43 9.74
N ASN A 57 13.34 -5.78 8.60
CA ASN A 57 13.43 -4.33 8.41
C ASN A 57 12.05 -3.64 8.33
N GLN A 58 10.97 -4.30 8.77
CA GLN A 58 9.61 -3.74 8.76
C GLN A 58 9.11 -3.33 7.35
N LEU A 59 9.54 -4.06 6.31
CA LEU A 59 9.13 -3.86 4.92
C LEU A 59 8.58 -5.18 4.36
N PRO A 60 7.31 -5.54 4.64
CA PRO A 60 6.73 -6.80 4.20
C PRO A 60 6.76 -6.88 2.67
N PHE A 61 7.15 -8.05 2.18
CA PHE A 61 7.21 -8.36 0.76
C PHE A 61 6.30 -9.56 0.51
N HIS A 62 5.03 -9.27 0.24
CA HIS A 62 4.04 -10.28 -0.15
C HIS A 62 4.21 -10.55 -1.64
N TYR A 63 4.57 -11.78 -2.01
CA TYR A 63 4.82 -12.13 -3.40
C TYR A 63 4.31 -13.53 -3.75
N GLN A 64 4.09 -13.76 -5.04
CA GLN A 64 3.94 -15.10 -5.62
C GLN A 64 4.72 -15.20 -6.93
N VAL A 65 5.29 -16.37 -7.17
CA VAL A 65 5.88 -16.73 -8.46
C VAL A 65 4.81 -17.47 -9.26
N ILE A 66 4.51 -17.00 -10.47
CA ILE A 66 3.49 -17.53 -11.37
C ILE A 66 4.15 -17.94 -12.67
N GLU A 67 3.83 -19.13 -13.16
CA GLU A 67 4.16 -19.56 -14.51
C GLU A 67 2.93 -19.31 -15.39
N TYR A 68 3.13 -18.64 -16.51
CA TYR A 68 2.04 -18.27 -17.42
C TYR A 68 2.28 -18.84 -18.80
N GLU A 69 1.29 -19.59 -19.30
CA GLU A 69 1.30 -20.24 -20.60
C GLU A 69 0.22 -19.65 -21.51
N GLU A 70 0.56 -19.45 -22.78
CA GLU A 70 -0.38 -19.15 -23.85
C GLU A 70 -0.55 -20.38 -24.75
N ASP A 71 -1.73 -20.53 -25.37
CA ASP A 71 -1.93 -21.49 -26.47
C ASP A 71 -1.31 -20.97 -27.78
N ASP A 72 -1.32 -21.79 -28.83
CA ASP A 72 -0.78 -21.44 -30.16
C ASP A 72 -1.48 -20.23 -30.80
N SER A 73 -2.67 -19.87 -30.32
CA SER A 73 -3.42 -18.68 -30.77
C SER A 73 -3.10 -17.41 -29.97
N GLY A 74 -2.22 -17.52 -28.97
CA GLY A 74 -1.85 -16.43 -28.05
C GLY A 74 -2.91 -16.12 -27.00
N LYS A 75 -3.85 -17.04 -26.76
CA LYS A 75 -4.83 -16.94 -25.66
C LYS A 75 -4.28 -17.62 -24.41
N MET A 76 -4.80 -17.24 -23.25
CA MET A 76 -4.45 -17.88 -21.99
C MET A 76 -4.78 -19.38 -22.01
N ALA A 77 -3.77 -20.23 -21.78
CA ALA A 77 -3.97 -21.67 -21.67
C ALA A 77 -4.75 -22.06 -20.40
N GLU A 78 -5.38 -23.24 -20.39
CA GLU A 78 -6.14 -23.74 -19.23
C GLU A 78 -5.27 -23.97 -17.98
N LYS A 79 -3.97 -24.21 -18.18
CA LYS A 79 -2.99 -24.51 -17.11
C LYS A 79 -2.64 -23.33 -16.19
N ASN A 80 -3.19 -22.13 -16.41
CA ASN A 80 -2.92 -20.94 -15.62
C ASN A 80 -3.66 -20.91 -14.26
N GLU A 81 -3.70 -22.04 -13.56
CA GLU A 81 -4.51 -22.23 -12.34
C GLU A 81 -4.14 -21.25 -11.22
N ASP A 82 -2.85 -21.02 -10.98
CA ASP A 82 -2.42 -20.13 -9.89
C ASP A 82 -2.90 -18.69 -10.10
N LEU A 83 -2.87 -18.22 -11.35
CA LEU A 83 -3.38 -16.90 -11.71
C LEU A 83 -4.90 -16.81 -11.49
N LEU A 84 -5.64 -17.84 -11.93
CA LEU A 84 -7.09 -17.92 -11.77
C LEU A 84 -7.50 -17.99 -10.30
N LYS A 85 -6.80 -18.77 -9.47
CA LYS A 85 -7.03 -18.86 -8.02
C LYS A 85 -6.84 -17.51 -7.34
N ILE A 86 -5.81 -16.74 -7.72
CA ILE A 86 -5.61 -15.38 -7.20
C ILE A 86 -6.78 -14.46 -7.59
N VAL A 87 -7.20 -14.48 -8.85
CA VAL A 87 -8.32 -13.63 -9.32
C VAL A 87 -9.61 -13.99 -8.57
N GLN A 88 -9.92 -15.28 -8.44
CA GLN A 88 -11.09 -15.76 -7.71
C GLN A 88 -11.05 -15.37 -6.22
N PHE A 89 -9.87 -15.45 -5.60
CA PHE A 89 -9.70 -14.99 -4.23
C PHE A 89 -9.99 -13.50 -4.10
N LEU A 90 -9.48 -12.68 -5.01
CA LEU A 90 -9.70 -11.23 -5.03
C LEU A 90 -11.16 -10.89 -5.29
N GLU A 91 -11.82 -11.54 -6.26
CA GLU A 91 -13.25 -11.40 -6.54
C GLU A 91 -14.11 -11.57 -5.27
N THR A 92 -13.73 -12.54 -4.43
CA THR A 92 -14.50 -12.88 -3.22
C THR A 92 -14.17 -12.00 -2.01
N ASN A 93 -12.99 -11.36 -1.97
CA ASN A 93 -12.46 -10.80 -0.74
C ASN A 93 -11.79 -9.41 -0.85
N ALA A 94 -11.72 -8.81 -2.05
CA ALA A 94 -11.00 -7.53 -2.23
C ALA A 94 -11.56 -6.39 -1.34
N ASP A 95 -12.87 -6.40 -1.08
CA ASP A 95 -13.58 -5.48 -0.17
C ASP A 95 -13.15 -5.62 1.30
N LYS A 96 -12.72 -6.81 1.70
CA LYS A 96 -12.28 -7.11 3.08
C LYS A 96 -10.81 -6.76 3.31
N LEU A 97 -10.01 -6.71 2.25
CA LEU A 97 -8.59 -6.39 2.34
C LEU A 97 -8.37 -4.92 2.72
N PRO A 98 -7.41 -4.60 3.60
CA PRO A 98 -7.16 -3.23 4.01
C PRO A 98 -6.58 -2.39 2.87
N PRO A 99 -7.07 -1.15 2.65
CA PRO A 99 -6.46 -0.23 1.70
C PRO A 99 -4.97 0.02 1.98
N GLY A 100 -4.18 0.13 0.93
CA GLY A 100 -2.73 0.23 1.01
C GLY A 100 -2.00 -1.10 1.17
N LEU A 101 -2.70 -2.23 1.35
CA LEU A 101 -2.09 -3.56 1.31
C LEU A 101 -1.46 -3.81 -0.06
N ARG A 102 -0.20 -4.26 -0.05
CA ARG A 102 0.60 -4.47 -1.26
C ARG A 102 0.93 -5.94 -1.45
N PHE A 103 0.88 -6.40 -2.69
CA PHE A 103 1.40 -7.70 -3.08
C PHE A 103 1.93 -7.67 -4.50
N GLN A 104 2.80 -8.62 -4.84
CA GLN A 104 3.55 -8.60 -6.09
C GLN A 104 3.55 -9.99 -6.76
N LEU A 105 3.53 -10.01 -8.09
CA LEU A 105 3.65 -11.22 -8.88
C LEU A 105 4.96 -11.16 -9.67
N ALA A 106 5.75 -12.22 -9.58
CA ALA A 106 6.83 -12.50 -10.51
C ALA A 106 6.31 -13.52 -11.51
N VAL A 107 6.17 -13.13 -12.78
CA VAL A 107 5.50 -13.94 -13.79
C VAL A 107 6.49 -14.42 -14.84
N LEU A 108 6.59 -15.74 -15.01
CA LEU A 108 7.40 -16.40 -16.03
C LEU A 108 6.56 -16.61 -17.29
N LEU A 109 6.98 -15.96 -18.37
CA LEU A 109 6.39 -15.95 -19.69
C LEU A 109 7.33 -16.66 -20.67
N ASP A 110 7.25 -17.98 -20.78
CA ASP A 110 8.03 -18.76 -21.75
C ASP A 110 9.52 -18.34 -21.80
N GLY A 111 10.20 -18.50 -20.65
CA GLY A 111 11.61 -18.14 -20.47
C GLY A 111 11.92 -16.66 -20.15
N HIS A 112 10.91 -15.77 -20.17
CA HIS A 112 11.06 -14.35 -19.82
C HIS A 112 10.34 -13.98 -18.52
N TRP A 113 10.85 -13.02 -17.75
CA TRP A 113 10.25 -12.61 -16.48
C TRP A 113 9.65 -11.21 -16.55
N THR A 114 8.40 -11.05 -16.11
CA THR A 114 7.74 -9.75 -15.94
C THR A 114 7.16 -9.55 -14.53
N ALA A 115 7.18 -8.30 -14.05
CA ALA A 115 6.85 -7.95 -12.66
C ALA A 115 5.48 -7.29 -12.62
N VAL A 116 4.60 -7.71 -11.72
CA VAL A 116 3.33 -7.01 -11.49
C VAL A 116 3.24 -6.62 -10.03
N ASP A 117 3.04 -5.34 -9.80
CA ASP A 117 2.89 -4.74 -8.49
C ASP A 117 1.42 -4.40 -8.26
N HIS A 118 0.90 -4.64 -7.06
CA HIS A 118 -0.52 -4.41 -6.74
C HIS A 118 -0.66 -3.61 -5.46
N VAL A 119 -1.72 -2.80 -5.40
CA VAL A 119 -2.22 -2.19 -4.18
C VAL A 119 -3.73 -2.37 -4.07
N VAL A 120 -4.19 -2.71 -2.87
CA VAL A 120 -5.60 -2.65 -2.50
C VAL A 120 -5.98 -1.20 -2.25
N THR A 121 -7.09 -0.75 -2.82
CA THR A 121 -7.65 0.59 -2.64
C THR A 121 -9.09 0.48 -2.16
N SER A 122 -9.69 1.58 -1.71
CA SER A 122 -11.12 1.60 -1.36
C SER A 122 -12.07 1.27 -2.52
N LYS A 123 -11.58 1.32 -3.77
CA LYS A 123 -12.36 1.07 -4.99
C LYS A 123 -12.03 -0.27 -5.67
N GLY A 124 -11.12 -1.06 -5.12
CA GLY A 124 -10.62 -2.30 -5.72
C GLY A 124 -9.10 -2.34 -5.83
N ILE A 125 -8.56 -3.10 -6.78
CA ILE A 125 -7.15 -3.37 -6.97
C ILE A 125 -6.58 -2.47 -8.06
N SER A 126 -5.52 -1.72 -7.73
CA SER A 126 -4.69 -1.08 -8.74
C SER A 126 -3.44 -1.91 -9.01
N CYS A 127 -3.06 -2.07 -10.28
CA CYS A 127 -1.91 -2.88 -10.69
C CYS A 127 -0.96 -2.16 -11.65
N PHE A 128 0.34 -2.44 -11.54
CA PHE A 128 1.38 -1.90 -12.42
C PHE A 128 2.28 -3.02 -12.92
N ASN A 129 2.32 -3.24 -14.23
CA ASN A 129 3.28 -4.14 -14.84
C ASN A 129 4.56 -3.41 -15.29
N LEU A 130 5.69 -3.90 -14.79
CA LEU A 130 7.02 -3.42 -15.15
C LEU A 130 7.79 -4.53 -15.86
N ASP A 131 7.92 -4.38 -17.17
CA ASP A 131 8.70 -5.28 -18.02
C ASP A 131 9.99 -4.61 -18.48
N ALA A 132 11.14 -5.20 -18.16
CA ALA A 132 12.44 -4.60 -18.48
C ALA A 132 12.75 -4.61 -19.99
N VAL A 133 12.18 -5.54 -20.75
CA VAL A 133 12.42 -5.75 -22.19
C VAL A 133 11.35 -5.09 -23.05
N MET A 134 10.17 -4.82 -22.47
CA MET A 134 8.95 -4.40 -23.16
C MET A 134 8.52 -5.46 -24.19
N ASP A 135 8.46 -6.72 -23.72
CA ASP A 135 8.06 -7.88 -24.51
C ASP A 135 6.56 -7.83 -24.86
N LYS A 136 6.21 -8.23 -26.09
CA LYS A 136 4.81 -8.34 -26.53
C LYS A 136 4.06 -9.41 -25.74
N ARG A 137 4.74 -10.47 -25.29
CA ARG A 137 4.20 -11.51 -24.41
C ARG A 137 3.77 -10.92 -23.07
N ALA A 138 4.59 -10.03 -22.49
CA ALA A 138 4.24 -9.33 -21.25
C ALA A 138 3.01 -8.42 -21.42
N LEU A 139 2.90 -7.72 -22.56
CA LEU A 139 1.71 -6.94 -22.89
C LEU A 139 0.45 -7.80 -22.98
N ARG A 140 0.53 -8.95 -23.66
CA ARG A 140 -0.62 -9.87 -23.78
C ARG A 140 -1.02 -10.46 -22.45
N PHE A 141 -0.08 -11.00 -21.70
CA PHE A 141 -0.30 -11.47 -20.33
C PHE A 141 -1.01 -10.40 -19.50
N PHE A 142 -0.48 -9.18 -19.45
CA PHE A 142 -1.02 -8.15 -18.59
C PHE A 142 -2.43 -7.70 -19.04
N ARG A 143 -2.69 -7.65 -20.36
CA ARG A 143 -4.05 -7.40 -20.89
C ARG A 143 -5.05 -8.51 -20.52
N ASN A 144 -4.62 -9.77 -20.59
CA ASN A 144 -5.46 -10.88 -20.16
C ASN A 144 -5.73 -10.79 -18.66
N TYR A 145 -4.70 -10.49 -17.86
CA TYR A 145 -4.82 -10.35 -16.41
C TYR A 145 -5.74 -9.21 -15.98
N ILE A 146 -5.62 -8.00 -16.57
CA ILE A 146 -6.54 -6.89 -16.26
C ILE A 146 -7.96 -7.22 -16.70
N SER A 147 -8.16 -7.95 -17.80
CA SER A 147 -9.50 -8.39 -18.22
C SER A 147 -10.13 -9.37 -17.23
N LEU A 148 -9.33 -10.23 -16.59
CA LEU A 148 -9.79 -11.11 -15.53
C LEU A 148 -10.21 -10.30 -14.28
N LEU A 149 -9.39 -9.33 -13.86
CA LEU A 149 -9.72 -8.45 -12.73
C LEU A 149 -10.96 -7.58 -12.98
N ASP A 150 -11.13 -7.10 -14.20
CA ASP A 150 -12.28 -6.30 -14.63
C ASP A 150 -13.57 -7.13 -14.64
N ARG A 151 -13.52 -8.36 -15.18
CA ARG A 151 -14.65 -9.31 -15.12
C ARG A 151 -15.05 -9.66 -13.69
N ALA A 152 -14.06 -9.81 -12.81
CA ALA A 152 -14.27 -10.00 -11.37
C ALA A 152 -14.74 -8.73 -10.63
N LYS A 153 -14.88 -7.59 -11.34
CA LYS A 153 -15.28 -6.28 -10.79
C LYS A 153 -14.38 -5.79 -9.65
N VAL A 154 -13.11 -6.17 -9.68
CA VAL A 154 -12.11 -5.76 -8.69
C VAL A 154 -11.05 -4.84 -9.28
N LEU A 155 -11.05 -4.58 -10.59
CA LEU A 155 -10.09 -3.65 -11.19
C LEU A 155 -10.44 -2.20 -10.85
N HIS A 156 -9.51 -1.48 -10.23
CA HIS A 156 -9.63 -0.04 -10.01
C HIS A 156 -8.81 0.77 -11.03
N ALA A 157 -7.53 0.47 -11.20
CA ALA A 157 -6.67 1.16 -12.18
C ALA A 157 -5.52 0.26 -12.64
N SER A 158 -5.06 0.41 -13.88
CA SER A 158 -3.89 -0.33 -14.35
C SER A 158 -2.91 0.46 -15.21
N TYR A 159 -1.64 0.13 -15.02
CA TYR A 159 -0.52 0.79 -15.69
C TYR A 159 0.46 -0.25 -16.23
N MET A 160 1.08 0.02 -17.37
CA MET A 160 2.14 -0.83 -17.91
C MET A 160 3.30 0.02 -18.43
N TYR A 161 4.52 -0.31 -18.04
CA TYR A 161 5.71 0.25 -18.70
C TYR A 161 5.90 -0.42 -20.07
N TYR A 162 5.36 0.23 -21.11
CA TYR A 162 5.35 -0.28 -22.47
C TYR A 162 5.20 0.87 -23.48
N VAL A 163 5.92 0.79 -24.59
CA VAL A 163 5.85 1.71 -25.72
C VAL A 163 5.65 0.84 -26.95
N SER A 164 4.53 1.07 -27.64
CA SER A 164 4.20 0.35 -28.86
C SER A 164 5.00 0.95 -30.01
N VAL A 165 6.04 0.22 -30.45
CA VAL A 165 6.79 0.61 -31.64
C VAL A 165 6.56 -0.44 -32.74
N PRO A 166 6.07 -0.04 -33.93
CA PRO A 166 5.99 -0.94 -35.07
C PRO A 166 7.36 -1.55 -35.36
N GLN A 167 7.43 -2.87 -35.51
CA GLN A 167 8.66 -3.58 -35.82
C GLN A 167 8.34 -4.75 -36.74
N SER A 168 8.96 -4.81 -37.91
CA SER A 168 8.89 -5.99 -38.78
C SER A 168 9.74 -7.14 -38.22
N PRO A 169 9.37 -8.41 -38.44
CA PRO A 169 10.04 -9.56 -37.82
C PRO A 169 11.55 -9.68 -38.08
N LEU A 170 12.03 -9.10 -39.18
CA LEU A 170 13.43 -9.15 -39.61
C LEU A 170 14.19 -7.84 -39.34
N GLU A 171 13.51 -6.81 -38.83
CA GLU A 171 14.12 -5.50 -38.59
C GLU A 171 14.78 -5.44 -37.21
N ARG A 172 15.94 -4.78 -37.16
CA ARG A 172 16.59 -4.41 -35.90
C ARG A 172 15.59 -3.67 -35.01
N THR A 173 15.71 -3.87 -33.70
CA THR A 173 14.86 -3.19 -32.72
C THR A 173 14.83 -1.68 -32.99
N PRO A 174 13.64 -1.09 -33.21
CA PRO A 174 13.52 0.33 -33.55
C PRO A 174 14.18 1.22 -32.50
N LYS A 175 14.79 2.32 -32.96
CA LYS A 175 15.50 3.27 -32.08
C LYS A 175 14.63 3.76 -30.93
N GLU A 176 13.36 4.06 -31.20
CA GLU A 176 12.39 4.48 -30.19
C GLU A 176 12.18 3.42 -29.09
N LYS A 177 12.15 2.14 -29.46
CA LYS A 177 12.03 1.05 -28.48
C LYS A 177 13.30 0.93 -27.65
N VAL A 178 14.48 1.01 -28.27
CA VAL A 178 15.78 0.98 -27.58
C VAL A 178 15.93 2.14 -26.59
N GLU A 179 15.35 3.30 -26.86
CA GLU A 179 15.35 4.44 -25.94
C GLU A 179 14.48 4.21 -24.69
N ASN A 180 13.63 3.19 -24.66
CA ASN A 180 12.77 2.85 -23.52
C ASN A 180 13.14 1.49 -22.88
N MET A 181 13.81 0.59 -23.59
CA MET A 181 14.21 -0.72 -23.05
C MET A 181 15.23 -0.59 -21.92
N ILE A 182 14.94 -1.24 -20.79
CA ILE A 182 15.82 -1.28 -19.62
C ILE A 182 16.84 -2.41 -19.80
N GLN A 183 16.39 -3.59 -20.21
CA GLN A 183 17.19 -4.76 -20.53
C GLN A 183 17.34 -4.90 -22.05
N THR A 184 18.53 -5.29 -22.51
CA THR A 184 18.80 -5.53 -23.93
C THR A 184 19.37 -6.92 -24.22
N ASP A 185 19.83 -7.67 -23.21
CA ASP A 185 20.27 -9.05 -23.38
C ASP A 185 19.14 -10.07 -23.12
N LEU A 186 19.43 -11.35 -23.34
CA LEU A 186 18.49 -12.46 -23.23
C LEU A 186 18.58 -13.23 -21.89
N VAL A 187 19.53 -12.88 -21.01
CA VAL A 187 19.87 -13.68 -19.83
C VAL A 187 19.59 -12.96 -18.51
N SER A 188 19.43 -11.63 -18.52
CA SER A 188 19.35 -10.83 -17.29
C SER A 188 17.94 -10.63 -16.75
N CYS A 189 16.88 -11.20 -17.36
CA CYS A 189 15.49 -10.95 -16.98
C CYS A 189 15.19 -11.25 -15.51
N GLY A 190 15.77 -12.31 -14.93
CA GLY A 190 15.61 -12.60 -13.51
C GLY A 190 16.33 -11.61 -12.58
N ILE A 191 17.43 -10.97 -13.04
CA ILE A 191 18.13 -9.92 -12.27
C ILE A 191 17.26 -8.67 -12.19
N PHE A 192 16.68 -8.25 -13.32
CA PHE A 192 15.75 -7.13 -13.37
C PHE A 192 14.49 -7.43 -12.57
N MET A 193 13.94 -8.64 -12.66
CA MET A 193 12.81 -9.10 -11.86
C MET A 193 13.03 -8.86 -10.37
N ALA A 194 14.10 -9.45 -9.83
CA ALA A 194 14.43 -9.35 -8.42
C ALA A 194 14.73 -7.89 -8.01
N ASP A 195 15.38 -7.11 -8.88
CA ASP A 195 15.69 -5.71 -8.61
C ASP A 195 14.46 -4.80 -8.59
N HIS A 196 13.60 -4.94 -9.61
CA HIS A 196 12.39 -4.15 -9.79
C HIS A 196 11.39 -4.44 -8.69
N LEU A 197 11.08 -5.70 -8.37
CA LEU A 197 10.25 -6.02 -7.20
C LEU A 197 10.84 -5.47 -5.90
N SER A 198 12.18 -5.42 -5.80
CA SER A 198 12.84 -4.76 -4.67
C SER A 198 12.45 -3.30 -4.57
N PHE A 199 12.61 -2.59 -5.68
CA PHE A 199 12.34 -1.17 -5.74
C PHE A 199 10.85 -0.89 -5.48
N LEU A 200 9.97 -1.56 -6.22
CA LEU A 200 8.52 -1.35 -6.17
C LEU A 200 7.94 -1.53 -4.75
N SER A 201 8.42 -2.53 -4.00
CA SER A 201 7.83 -2.81 -2.67
C SER A 201 8.20 -1.79 -1.58
N ARG A 202 9.17 -0.88 -1.83
CA ARG A 202 9.59 0.16 -0.87
C ARG A 202 9.29 1.58 -1.37
N THR A 203 8.60 1.66 -2.50
CA THR A 203 8.27 2.91 -3.19
C THR A 203 6.76 3.06 -3.18
N ASN A 204 6.26 4.29 -3.00
CA ASN A 204 4.82 4.53 -3.05
C ASN A 204 4.36 4.65 -4.51
N VAL A 205 4.52 3.55 -5.24
CA VAL A 205 4.38 3.47 -6.70
C VAL A 205 3.06 4.06 -7.18
N PHE A 206 1.95 3.65 -6.56
CA PHE A 206 0.61 4.06 -7.00
C PHE A 206 0.28 5.52 -6.69
N HIS A 207 0.86 6.11 -5.65
CA HIS A 207 0.76 7.55 -5.45
C HIS A 207 1.40 8.30 -6.63
N HIS A 208 2.62 7.92 -7.00
CA HIS A 208 3.34 8.57 -8.09
C HIS A 208 2.67 8.34 -9.45
N LEU A 209 2.13 7.14 -9.69
CA LEU A 209 1.36 6.84 -10.90
C LEU A 209 0.05 7.63 -10.96
N LYS A 210 -0.68 7.74 -9.85
CA LYS A 210 -1.92 8.52 -9.75
C LYS A 210 -1.69 10.00 -10.03
N VAL A 211 -0.67 10.61 -9.41
CA VAL A 211 -0.32 12.03 -9.61
C VAL A 211 0.03 12.30 -11.08
N MET A 212 0.70 11.36 -11.72
CA MET A 212 1.21 11.49 -13.08
C MET A 212 0.16 11.21 -14.16
N ALA A 213 -0.66 10.17 -13.99
CA ALA A 213 -1.53 9.64 -15.06
C ALA A 213 -3.00 9.46 -14.65
N GLY A 214 -3.40 9.92 -13.45
CA GLY A 214 -4.74 9.69 -12.91
C GLY A 214 -4.94 8.22 -12.55
N GLU A 215 -6.20 7.75 -12.49
CA GLU A 215 -6.57 6.36 -12.17
C GLU A 215 -7.30 5.72 -13.37
N PRO A 216 -6.61 5.43 -14.48
CA PRO A 216 -7.22 4.89 -15.69
C PRO A 216 -7.46 3.38 -15.59
N VAL A 217 -8.48 2.87 -16.30
CA VAL A 217 -8.70 1.43 -16.47
C VAL A 217 -7.45 0.75 -17.04
N PHE A 218 -6.80 1.34 -18.04
CA PHE A 218 -5.50 0.90 -18.57
C PHE A 218 -4.70 2.05 -19.18
N LYS A 219 -3.41 2.15 -18.83
CA LYS A 219 -2.47 3.14 -19.39
C LYS A 219 -1.09 2.55 -19.64
N THR A 220 -0.58 2.74 -20.85
CA THR A 220 0.83 2.46 -21.17
C THR A 220 1.70 3.67 -20.88
N LEU A 221 2.92 3.42 -20.41
CA LEU A 221 3.90 4.41 -19.98
C LEU A 221 5.24 4.17 -20.69
N GLY A 222 5.82 5.22 -21.25
CA GLY A 222 7.21 5.27 -21.68
C GLY A 222 8.12 5.95 -20.66
N ARG A 223 9.41 6.02 -20.98
CA ARG A 223 10.45 6.65 -20.14
C ARG A 223 10.11 8.09 -19.74
N ASN A 224 9.48 8.85 -20.64
CA ASN A 224 9.13 10.25 -20.39
C ASN A 224 7.96 10.39 -19.41
N ASP A 225 7.11 9.35 -19.29
CA ASP A 225 6.01 9.36 -18.36
C ASP A 225 6.51 9.07 -16.94
N ILE A 226 7.50 8.18 -16.77
CA ILE A 226 8.05 7.80 -15.46
C ILE A 226 8.51 9.02 -14.66
N SER A 227 7.85 9.30 -13.54
CA SER A 227 8.19 10.42 -12.66
C SER A 227 9.55 10.25 -11.97
N PRO A 228 10.19 11.35 -11.50
CA PRO A 228 11.50 11.27 -10.86
C PRO A 228 11.60 10.26 -9.70
N PRO A 229 10.61 10.12 -8.79
CA PRO A 229 10.64 9.10 -7.73
C PRO A 229 10.65 7.65 -8.25
N LEU A 230 10.11 7.40 -9.45
CA LEU A 230 10.05 6.09 -10.09
C LEU A 230 11.26 5.81 -11.02
N ALA A 231 12.03 6.84 -11.37
CA ALA A 231 13.21 6.71 -12.21
C ALA A 231 14.27 5.67 -11.75
N PRO A 232 14.42 5.30 -10.46
CA PRO A 232 15.40 4.29 -10.05
C PRO A 232 15.18 2.90 -10.66
N ILE A 233 14.04 2.62 -11.32
CA ILE A 233 13.87 1.42 -12.18
C ILE A 233 14.93 1.34 -13.29
N PHE A 234 15.53 2.47 -13.68
CA PHE A 234 16.56 2.56 -14.71
C PHE A 234 17.99 2.34 -14.19
N ARG A 235 18.19 2.18 -12.87
CA ARG A 235 19.54 2.15 -12.27
C ARG A 235 20.46 1.02 -12.76
N LEU A 236 19.88 -0.05 -13.29
CA LEU A 236 20.59 -1.19 -13.87
C LEU A 236 20.45 -1.26 -15.40
N THR A 237 19.98 -0.20 -16.06
CA THR A 237 19.71 -0.27 -17.50
C THR A 237 20.94 -0.66 -18.32
N GLN A 238 20.72 -1.49 -19.31
CA GLN A 238 21.68 -1.89 -20.34
C GLN A 238 21.59 -1.01 -21.60
N SER A 239 20.68 -0.03 -21.62
CA SER A 239 20.52 0.91 -22.73
C SER A 239 21.21 2.25 -22.44
N ARG A 240 22.38 2.47 -23.07
CA ARG A 240 23.04 3.79 -23.07
C ARG A 240 22.15 4.87 -23.69
N HIS A 241 21.29 4.49 -24.64
CA HIS A 241 20.35 5.42 -25.28
C HIS A 241 19.27 5.89 -24.30
N LEU A 242 18.73 4.98 -23.48
CA LEU A 242 17.78 5.32 -22.42
C LEU A 242 18.40 6.34 -21.46
N LEU A 243 19.62 6.07 -20.94
CA LEU A 243 20.30 6.96 -20.00
C LEU A 243 20.51 8.37 -20.57
N LYS A 244 20.93 8.48 -21.84
CA LYS A 244 21.13 9.76 -22.53
C LYS A 244 19.85 10.56 -22.72
N LYS A 245 18.69 9.91 -22.67
CA LYS A 245 17.36 10.52 -22.89
C LYS A 245 16.59 10.76 -21.58
N LEU A 246 17.19 10.50 -20.43
CA LEU A 246 16.61 10.84 -19.14
C LEU A 246 16.53 12.36 -18.96
N SER A 247 15.46 12.83 -18.36
CA SER A 247 15.29 14.25 -18.04
C SER A 247 16.29 14.71 -16.98
N GLY A 248 16.51 16.02 -16.88
CA GLY A 248 17.35 16.61 -15.82
C GLY A 248 16.87 16.26 -14.40
N ALA A 249 15.56 16.07 -14.21
CA ALA A 249 15.01 15.62 -12.94
C ALA A 249 15.31 14.14 -12.67
N HIS A 250 15.19 13.28 -13.68
CA HIS A 250 15.50 11.85 -13.55
C HIS A 250 16.97 11.61 -13.19
N VAL A 251 17.90 12.27 -13.88
CA VAL A 251 19.33 12.05 -13.63
C VAL A 251 19.76 12.47 -12.22
N ARG A 252 19.04 13.40 -11.59
CA ARG A 252 19.29 13.83 -10.20
C ARG A 252 18.62 12.94 -9.15
N THR A 253 17.76 12.01 -9.54
CA THR A 253 17.09 11.11 -8.59
C THR A 253 18.12 10.22 -7.88
N PRO A 254 18.09 10.16 -6.53
CA PRO A 254 18.89 9.22 -5.77
C PRO A 254 18.53 7.75 -6.04
N ILE A 255 19.54 6.88 -6.16
CA ILE A 255 19.37 5.44 -6.41
C ILE A 255 19.95 4.57 -5.28
N SER A 256 20.76 5.15 -4.41
CA SER A 256 21.29 4.50 -3.20
C SER A 256 20.51 4.92 -1.95
N LYS A 257 20.57 4.11 -0.89
CA LYS A 257 19.84 4.36 0.37
C LYS A 257 20.34 5.60 1.13
N ASP A 258 21.63 5.87 1.06
CA ASP A 258 22.31 7.02 1.64
C ASP A 258 22.23 8.28 0.76
N ASN A 259 21.51 8.19 -0.36
CA ASN A 259 21.38 9.23 -1.38
C ASN A 259 22.70 9.72 -1.99
N SER A 260 23.81 8.99 -1.81
CA SER A 260 25.13 9.36 -2.33
C SER A 260 25.29 9.11 -3.83
N LYS A 261 24.48 8.20 -4.40
CA LYS A 261 24.48 7.87 -5.83
C LYS A 261 23.16 8.24 -6.48
N THR A 262 23.27 8.71 -7.72
CA THR A 262 22.19 9.15 -8.60
C THR A 262 22.23 8.43 -9.94
N LEU A 263 21.20 8.61 -10.77
CA LEU A 263 21.22 8.11 -12.16
C LEU A 263 22.27 8.81 -13.03
N LYS A 264 22.70 10.02 -12.67
CA LYS A 264 23.83 10.70 -13.32
C LYS A 264 25.12 9.93 -13.14
N ASP A 265 25.35 9.33 -11.97
CA ASP A 265 26.56 8.54 -11.71
C ASP A 265 26.57 7.26 -12.56
N VAL A 266 25.41 6.63 -12.73
CA VAL A 266 25.24 5.49 -13.66
C VAL A 266 25.50 5.92 -15.10
N GLN A 267 25.01 7.10 -15.50
CA GLN A 267 25.25 7.65 -16.83
C GLN A 267 26.75 7.92 -17.06
N GLN A 268 27.46 8.48 -16.08
CA GLN A 268 28.90 8.72 -16.16
C GLN A 268 29.69 7.41 -16.22
N GLN A 269 29.38 6.44 -15.33
CA GLN A 269 29.99 5.11 -15.32
C GLN A 269 29.78 4.39 -16.67
N SER A 270 28.63 4.59 -17.33
CA SER A 270 28.34 3.98 -18.63
C SER A 270 29.26 4.44 -19.77
N LEU A 271 29.98 5.56 -19.60
CA LEU A 271 30.94 6.09 -20.57
C LEU A 271 32.28 5.34 -20.51
N THR A 272 32.67 4.87 -19.33
CA THR A 272 33.98 4.24 -19.07
C THR A 272 33.88 2.72 -18.89
N GLU A 273 32.72 2.20 -18.52
CA GLU A 273 32.51 0.79 -18.20
C GLU A 273 31.39 0.15 -19.04
N SER A 274 31.43 -1.18 -19.11
CA SER A 274 30.36 -1.98 -19.72
C SER A 274 29.18 -2.08 -18.76
N ILE A 275 28.08 -1.36 -19.05
CA ILE A 275 26.84 -1.46 -18.26
C ILE A 275 26.24 -2.87 -18.25
N LYS A 276 26.54 -3.69 -19.26
CA LYS A 276 26.16 -5.11 -19.27
C LYS A 276 26.86 -5.89 -18.14
N TYR A 277 28.15 -5.62 -17.91
CA TYR A 277 28.92 -6.26 -16.85
C TYR A 277 28.38 -5.92 -15.45
N ASN A 278 27.91 -4.69 -15.24
CA ASN A 278 27.31 -4.27 -13.96
C ASN A 278 26.06 -5.07 -13.60
N VAL A 279 25.24 -5.41 -14.59
CA VAL A 279 24.04 -6.25 -14.38
C VAL A 279 24.45 -7.68 -14.04
N ILE A 280 25.34 -8.28 -14.83
CA ILE A 280 25.83 -9.65 -14.59
C ILE A 280 26.51 -9.77 -13.22
N ALA A 281 27.39 -8.83 -12.86
CA ALA A 281 28.06 -8.81 -11.56
C ALA A 281 27.07 -8.70 -10.37
N LYS A 282 25.92 -8.05 -10.58
CA LYS A 282 24.83 -8.05 -9.59
C LYS A 282 24.10 -9.39 -9.54
N GLY A 283 23.91 -10.04 -10.69
CA GLY A 283 23.41 -11.42 -10.77
C GLY A 283 24.32 -12.39 -10.01
N ASP A 284 25.63 -12.34 -10.26
CA ASP A 284 26.63 -13.17 -9.56
C ASP A 284 26.53 -12.99 -8.05
N LYS A 285 26.53 -11.75 -7.55
CA LYS A 285 26.40 -11.46 -6.11
C LYS A 285 25.10 -11.99 -5.52
N LEU A 286 23.99 -11.88 -6.25
CA LEU A 286 22.68 -12.34 -5.82
C LEU A 286 22.66 -13.87 -5.68
N LEU A 287 23.19 -14.57 -6.69
CA LEU A 287 23.25 -16.03 -6.75
C LEU A 287 24.25 -16.59 -5.73
N ASP A 288 25.41 -15.97 -5.59
CA ASP A 288 26.43 -16.37 -4.60
C ASP A 288 25.90 -16.24 -3.18
N GLN A 289 25.23 -15.13 -2.86
CA GLN A 289 24.61 -14.96 -1.55
C GLN A 289 23.52 -16.00 -1.32
N ALA A 290 22.70 -16.33 -2.33
CA ALA A 290 21.67 -17.35 -2.20
C ALA A 290 22.26 -18.74 -1.91
N VAL A 291 23.40 -19.10 -2.51
CA VAL A 291 24.12 -20.34 -2.17
C VAL A 291 24.60 -20.32 -0.72
N VAL A 292 25.16 -19.20 -0.26
CA VAL A 292 25.62 -19.06 1.13
C VAL A 292 24.45 -19.21 2.11
N ASP A 293 23.35 -18.52 1.85
CA ASP A 293 22.15 -18.54 2.70
C ASP A 293 21.56 -19.96 2.74
N LEU A 294 21.35 -20.59 1.57
CA LEU A 294 20.81 -21.96 1.51
C LEU A 294 21.66 -22.96 2.26
N LYS A 295 23.00 -22.90 2.17
CA LYS A 295 23.91 -23.81 2.90
C LYS A 295 23.77 -23.71 4.42
N SER A 296 23.29 -22.56 4.92
CA SER A 296 23.10 -22.32 6.35
C SER A 296 21.68 -22.61 6.85
N MET A 297 20.75 -22.93 5.95
CA MET A 297 19.34 -23.16 6.28
C MET A 297 19.04 -24.63 6.55
N GLU A 298 18.15 -24.87 7.51
CA GLU A 298 17.57 -26.19 7.78
C GLU A 298 16.53 -26.57 6.71
N SER A 299 16.24 -27.87 6.60
CA SER A 299 15.29 -28.37 5.59
C SER A 299 13.88 -27.79 5.75
N SER A 300 13.44 -27.49 6.98
CA SER A 300 12.16 -26.84 7.26
C SER A 300 12.10 -25.41 6.73
N ASP A 301 13.21 -24.67 6.85
CA ASP A 301 13.28 -23.27 6.40
C ASP A 301 13.32 -23.21 4.87
N ILE A 302 14.02 -24.16 4.23
CA ILE A 302 13.99 -24.32 2.77
C ILE A 302 12.57 -24.62 2.30
N ALA A 303 11.87 -25.56 2.95
CA ALA A 303 10.48 -25.87 2.60
C ALA A 303 9.57 -24.64 2.74
N ALA A 304 9.79 -23.78 3.73
CA ALA A 304 9.03 -22.55 3.92
C ALA A 304 9.15 -21.56 2.74
N LEU A 305 10.26 -21.57 1.98
CA LEU A 305 10.43 -20.76 0.76
C LEU A 305 9.44 -21.17 -0.35
N PHE A 306 8.95 -22.42 -0.31
CA PHE A 306 8.04 -23.00 -1.31
C PHE A 306 6.62 -23.21 -0.78
N ALA A 307 6.44 -23.26 0.54
CA ALA A 307 5.14 -23.50 1.18
C ALA A 307 4.22 -22.27 1.20
N GLY A 308 4.77 -21.07 1.03
CA GLY A 308 4.00 -19.82 1.13
C GLY A 308 3.25 -19.47 -0.16
N ASP A 309 1.95 -19.71 -0.20
CA ASP A 309 1.07 -19.11 -1.22
C ASP A 309 0.61 -17.72 -0.77
N LEU A 310 0.47 -16.79 -1.72
CA LEU A 310 0.07 -15.41 -1.44
C LEU A 310 -1.34 -15.34 -0.87
N MET A 311 -2.25 -16.22 -1.30
CA MET A 311 -3.64 -16.21 -0.87
C MET A 311 -3.76 -16.50 0.63
N SER A 312 -2.99 -17.45 1.17
CA SER A 312 -2.91 -17.74 2.61
C SER A 312 -2.46 -16.51 3.41
N ARG A 313 -1.51 -15.74 2.89
CA ARG A 313 -1.06 -14.48 3.51
C ARG A 313 -2.13 -13.39 3.45
N LEU A 314 -2.87 -13.30 2.34
CA LEU A 314 -3.96 -12.34 2.18
C LEU A 314 -5.21 -12.72 2.99
N ALA A 315 -5.51 -14.01 3.09
CA ALA A 315 -6.63 -14.56 3.85
C ALA A 315 -6.52 -14.24 5.36
N ALA A 316 -5.31 -14.10 5.89
CA ALA A 316 -5.11 -13.63 7.25
C ALA A 316 -5.75 -12.25 7.50
N TYR A 317 -5.68 -11.34 6.53
CA TYR A 317 -6.33 -10.03 6.62
C TYR A 317 -7.85 -10.13 6.50
N VAL A 318 -8.35 -11.02 5.63
CA VAL A 318 -9.78 -11.31 5.51
C VAL A 318 -10.36 -11.79 6.83
N ASN A 319 -9.65 -12.68 7.52
CA ASN A 319 -10.07 -13.22 8.82
C ASN A 319 -10.06 -12.18 9.95
N HIS A 320 -9.28 -11.10 9.81
CA HIS A 320 -9.21 -10.00 10.77
C HIS A 320 -9.89 -8.74 10.24
N HIS A 321 -10.77 -8.88 9.24
CA HIS A 321 -11.47 -7.76 8.64
C HIS A 321 -12.31 -7.00 9.68
N SER A 322 -12.10 -5.70 9.74
CA SER A 322 -12.96 -4.76 10.46
C SER A 322 -13.25 -3.57 9.53
N PRO A 323 -14.53 -3.29 9.22
CA PRO A 323 -14.90 -2.11 8.43
C PRO A 323 -14.39 -0.81 9.03
N VAL A 324 -14.50 -0.67 10.37
CA VAL A 324 -14.10 0.54 11.11
C VAL A 324 -12.58 0.74 11.02
N VAL A 325 -11.79 -0.32 11.21
CA VAL A 325 -10.34 -0.23 11.08
C VAL A 325 -9.94 0.05 9.63
N ASN A 326 -10.54 -0.64 8.65
CA ASN A 326 -10.25 -0.43 7.23
C ASN A 326 -10.60 0.99 6.77
N GLN A 327 -11.65 1.61 7.31
CA GLN A 327 -12.01 3.00 7.01
C GLN A 327 -10.91 3.98 7.46
N LEU A 328 -10.37 3.82 8.68
CA LEU A 328 -9.25 4.63 9.14
C LEU A 328 -7.99 4.40 8.30
N VAL A 329 -7.70 3.13 7.99
CA VAL A 329 -6.54 2.75 7.16
C VAL A 329 -6.64 3.37 5.76
N GLY A 330 -7.84 3.39 5.16
CA GLY A 330 -8.12 4.03 3.88
C GLY A 330 -7.85 5.54 3.88
N LEU A 331 -8.26 6.23 4.95
CA LEU A 331 -7.93 7.64 5.12
C LEU A 331 -6.42 7.85 5.21
N ILE A 332 -5.73 7.07 6.05
CA ILE A 332 -4.28 7.16 6.25
C ILE A 332 -3.55 6.94 4.93
N TYR A 333 -3.86 5.86 4.23
CA TYR A 333 -3.24 5.54 2.94
C TYR A 333 -3.37 6.69 1.93
N THR A 334 -4.54 7.34 1.90
CA THR A 334 -4.82 8.45 0.99
C THR A 334 -4.07 9.72 1.37
N ARG A 335 -4.06 10.09 2.66
CA ARG A 335 -3.59 11.41 3.11
C ARG A 335 -2.13 11.44 3.56
N ILE A 336 -1.51 10.29 3.86
CA ILE A 336 -0.10 10.24 4.28
C ILE A 336 0.84 10.83 3.22
N THR A 337 0.45 10.80 1.95
CA THR A 337 1.22 11.37 0.84
C THR A 337 1.20 12.90 0.78
N GLU A 338 0.26 13.53 1.49
CA GLU A 338 0.21 14.99 1.63
C GLU A 338 1.29 15.50 2.61
N CYS A 339 1.94 14.59 3.36
CA CYS A 339 2.92 14.95 4.38
C CYS A 339 4.31 15.25 3.76
N LYS A 340 4.74 16.51 3.80
CA LYS A 340 5.86 17.06 2.99
C LYS A 340 7.27 16.60 3.40
N ALA A 341 7.41 15.86 4.50
CA ALA A 341 8.70 15.42 5.05
C ALA A 341 8.87 13.90 5.15
N ILE A 342 7.96 13.12 4.56
CA ILE A 342 8.01 11.65 4.61
C ILE A 342 8.46 11.13 3.25
N ASN A 343 9.52 10.31 3.25
CA ASN A 343 9.92 9.60 2.04
C ASN A 343 9.09 8.32 1.84
N ASP A 344 9.09 7.79 0.62
CA ASP A 344 8.33 6.59 0.27
C ASP A 344 8.63 5.38 1.17
N GLU A 345 9.89 5.13 1.51
CA GLU A 345 10.26 3.97 2.33
C GLU A 345 9.63 4.07 3.73
N THR A 346 9.60 5.27 4.31
CA THR A 346 8.92 5.55 5.59
C THR A 346 7.40 5.39 5.47
N VAL A 347 6.79 5.85 4.37
CA VAL A 347 5.35 5.59 4.13
C VAL A 347 5.07 4.08 4.09
N MET A 348 5.89 3.33 3.36
CA MET A 348 5.74 1.87 3.26
C MET A 348 5.93 1.17 4.61
N GLN A 349 6.86 1.64 5.46
CA GLN A 349 7.06 1.13 6.82
C GLN A 349 5.88 1.44 7.75
N ILE A 350 5.28 2.63 7.64
CA ILE A 350 4.08 2.98 8.43
C ILE A 350 2.91 2.09 8.03
N MET A 351 2.64 1.95 6.72
CA MET A 351 1.58 1.06 6.24
C MET A 351 1.83 -0.38 6.66
N ALA A 352 3.07 -0.86 6.62
CA ALA A 352 3.45 -2.17 7.10
C ALA A 352 3.14 -2.38 8.59
N ALA A 353 3.47 -1.41 9.43
CA ALA A 353 3.18 -1.46 10.86
C ALA A 353 1.67 -1.46 11.13
N ILE A 354 0.90 -0.67 10.38
CA ILE A 354 -0.57 -0.68 10.43
C ILE A 354 -1.11 -2.08 10.06
N HIS A 355 -0.60 -2.69 8.99
CA HIS A 355 -1.01 -4.05 8.60
C HIS A 355 -0.71 -5.09 9.69
N GLN A 356 0.38 -4.95 10.45
CA GLN A 356 0.65 -5.82 11.59
C GLN A 356 -0.35 -5.60 12.74
N ILE A 357 -0.75 -4.36 13.00
CA ILE A 357 -1.80 -4.05 13.99
C ILE A 357 -3.14 -4.70 13.59
N ILE A 358 -3.49 -4.69 12.30
CA ILE A 358 -4.73 -5.33 11.80
C ILE A 358 -4.73 -6.83 12.09
N LEU A 359 -3.60 -7.51 11.89
CA LEU A 359 -3.43 -8.95 12.10
C LEU A 359 -3.39 -9.34 13.59
N ALA A 360 -3.35 -8.39 14.52
CA ALA A 360 -3.42 -8.69 15.94
C ALA A 360 -4.82 -9.21 16.32
N LYS A 361 -4.87 -10.12 17.31
CA LYS A 361 -6.12 -10.66 17.88
C LYS A 361 -6.75 -9.73 18.93
N ASP A 362 -6.64 -8.42 18.70
CA ASP A 362 -7.14 -7.38 19.60
C ASP A 362 -8.50 -6.87 19.13
N SER A 363 -9.22 -6.18 20.02
CA SER A 363 -10.45 -5.48 19.67
C SER A 363 -10.19 -4.32 18.69
N ASP A 364 -11.22 -3.91 17.96
CA ASP A 364 -11.12 -2.78 17.03
C ASP A 364 -10.64 -1.51 17.73
N LEU A 365 -11.14 -1.23 18.94
CA LEU A 365 -10.70 -0.07 19.70
C LEU A 365 -9.20 -0.14 20.05
N SER A 366 -8.70 -1.29 20.47
CA SER A 366 -7.27 -1.49 20.74
C SER A 366 -6.43 -1.28 19.47
N LYS A 367 -6.90 -1.76 18.30
CA LYS A 367 -6.25 -1.55 17.01
C LYS A 367 -6.23 -0.08 16.62
N LEU A 368 -7.34 0.64 16.77
CA LEU A 368 -7.45 2.07 16.49
C LEU A 368 -6.51 2.90 17.38
N ASN A 369 -6.42 2.55 18.67
CA ASN A 369 -5.48 3.20 19.60
C ASN A 369 -4.02 2.94 19.19
N ALA A 370 -3.67 1.69 18.86
CA ALA A 370 -2.33 1.36 18.39
C ALA A 370 -1.97 2.10 17.09
N ILE A 371 -2.93 2.31 16.18
CA ILE A 371 -2.73 3.13 14.98
C ILE A 371 -2.47 4.59 15.37
N ASN A 372 -3.25 5.19 16.28
CA ASN A 372 -2.99 6.56 16.75
C ASN A 372 -1.58 6.71 17.33
N ASP A 373 -1.16 5.80 18.22
CA ASP A 373 0.16 5.83 18.85
C ASP A 373 1.28 5.69 17.81
N LEU A 374 1.09 4.83 16.80
CA LEU A 374 2.02 4.69 15.69
C LEU A 374 2.17 6.01 14.92
N LEU A 375 1.06 6.66 14.56
CA LEU A 375 1.09 7.93 13.82
C LEU A 375 1.74 9.04 14.63
N LEU A 376 1.41 9.16 15.92
CA LEU A 376 2.00 10.14 16.84
C LEU A 376 3.52 9.98 17.00
N THR A 377 4.02 8.76 16.83
CA THR A 377 5.43 8.43 16.98
C THR A 377 6.20 8.57 15.67
N ARG A 378 5.59 8.18 14.54
CA ARG A 378 6.30 8.02 13.25
C ARG A 378 6.11 9.19 12.29
N LEU A 379 5.06 9.99 12.41
CA LEU A 379 4.83 11.12 11.51
C LEU A 379 5.67 12.36 11.93
N PRO A 380 6.11 13.19 10.95
CA PRO A 380 6.94 14.36 11.21
C PRO A 380 6.15 15.50 11.87
N ARG A 381 6.65 15.99 13.01
CA ARG A 381 5.90 16.92 13.89
C ARG A 381 5.69 18.34 13.36
N ASN A 382 6.49 18.77 12.38
CA ASN A 382 6.49 20.16 11.89
C ASN A 382 5.68 20.37 10.60
N ASP A 383 4.76 19.45 10.28
CA ASP A 383 3.94 19.53 9.09
C ASP A 383 2.44 19.63 9.43
N VAL A 384 1.78 20.61 8.83
CA VAL A 384 0.34 20.85 8.97
C VAL A 384 -0.47 19.65 8.51
N ASN A 385 -0.05 18.96 7.44
CA ASN A 385 -0.77 17.80 6.90
C ASN A 385 -0.61 16.58 7.81
N THR A 386 0.55 16.42 8.45
CA THR A 386 0.72 15.43 9.52
C THR A 386 -0.22 15.72 10.68
N SER A 387 -0.30 16.97 11.14
CA SER A 387 -1.20 17.35 12.23
C SER A 387 -2.67 17.11 11.88
N ARG A 388 -3.07 17.39 10.63
CA ARG A 388 -4.43 17.09 10.14
C ARG A 388 -4.73 15.60 10.12
N LEU A 389 -3.79 14.77 9.66
CA LEU A 389 -3.95 13.31 9.65
C LEU A 389 -4.06 12.75 11.07
N MET A 390 -3.23 13.22 12.00
CA MET A 390 -3.33 12.83 13.42
C MET A 390 -4.67 13.26 14.02
N ALA A 391 -5.10 14.50 13.79
CA ALA A 391 -6.39 14.98 14.29
C ALA A 391 -7.57 14.18 13.73
N ALA A 392 -7.53 13.84 12.44
CA ALA A 392 -8.54 13.00 11.79
C ALA A 392 -8.63 11.62 12.43
N SER A 393 -7.46 10.98 12.64
CA SER A 393 -7.35 9.66 13.27
C SER A 393 -7.88 9.67 14.70
N ILE A 394 -7.49 10.67 15.52
CA ILE A 394 -7.95 10.81 16.90
C ILE A 394 -9.47 11.08 16.96
N CYS A 395 -9.99 11.96 16.10
CA CYS A 395 -11.43 12.22 16.03
C CYS A 395 -12.21 10.96 15.66
N PHE A 396 -11.72 10.20 14.67
CA PHE A 396 -12.35 8.96 14.25
C PHE A 396 -12.38 7.94 15.38
N THR A 397 -11.25 7.69 16.05
CA THR A 397 -11.19 6.77 17.19
C THR A 397 -12.08 7.20 18.34
N ALA A 398 -12.14 8.50 18.65
CA ALA A 398 -13.02 9.02 19.70
C ALA A 398 -14.48 8.61 19.46
N PHE A 399 -14.96 8.65 18.21
CA PHE A 399 -16.32 8.27 17.86
C PHE A 399 -16.61 6.75 17.94
N GLN A 400 -15.59 5.92 18.19
CA GLN A 400 -15.73 4.48 18.38
C GLN A 400 -15.71 4.08 19.86
N ILE A 401 -15.54 5.03 20.79
CA ILE A 401 -15.50 4.74 22.24
C ILE A 401 -16.87 5.00 22.86
N GLN A 402 -17.57 3.90 23.17
CA GLN A 402 -18.93 3.92 23.73
C GLN A 402 -18.96 4.17 25.25
N ASP A 403 -17.85 3.93 25.95
CA ASP A 403 -17.75 4.20 27.38
C ASP A 403 -17.18 5.60 27.64
N ASN A 404 -17.91 6.42 28.40
CA ASN A 404 -17.52 7.80 28.68
C ASN A 404 -16.23 7.91 29.50
N HIS A 405 -15.99 6.97 30.41
CA HIS A 405 -14.76 6.98 31.21
C HIS A 405 -13.53 6.68 30.33
N ALA A 406 -13.60 5.63 29.51
CA ALA A 406 -12.58 5.28 28.54
C ALA A 406 -12.36 6.40 27.51
N LEU A 407 -13.42 7.04 27.01
CA LEU A 407 -13.32 8.16 26.07
C LEU A 407 -12.56 9.34 26.69
N TRP A 408 -12.84 9.65 27.96
CA TRP A 408 -12.14 10.71 28.67
C TRP A 408 -10.67 10.38 28.95
N GLN A 409 -10.37 9.13 29.32
CA GLN A 409 -9.00 8.66 29.48
C GLN A 409 -8.22 8.75 28.15
N PHE A 410 -8.82 8.29 27.05
CA PHE A 410 -8.28 8.40 25.70
C PHE A 410 -7.97 9.86 25.35
N TYR A 411 -8.95 10.76 25.51
CA TYR A 411 -8.76 12.19 25.25
C TYR A 411 -7.64 12.79 26.09
N ALA A 412 -7.60 12.51 27.40
CA ALA A 412 -6.56 13.02 28.28
C ALA A 412 -5.16 12.53 27.88
N ALA A 413 -5.02 11.24 27.55
CA ALA A 413 -3.77 10.65 27.10
C ALA A 413 -3.30 11.27 25.77
N MET A 414 -4.20 11.40 24.79
CA MET A 414 -3.88 12.00 23.50
C MET A 414 -3.44 13.46 23.67
N MET A 415 -4.17 14.28 24.43
CA MET A 415 -3.85 15.70 24.57
C MET A 415 -2.56 15.97 25.36
N GLN A 416 -2.11 15.03 26.20
CA GLN A 416 -0.83 15.10 26.91
C GLN A 416 0.34 14.56 26.08
N HIS A 417 0.06 13.85 24.96
CA HIS A 417 1.10 13.20 24.18
C HIS A 417 2.02 14.25 23.50
N PRO A 418 3.36 14.13 23.62
CA PRO A 418 4.29 15.10 23.02
C PRO A 418 4.19 15.23 21.49
N GLY A 419 3.69 14.19 20.83
CA GLY A 419 3.42 14.17 19.38
C GLY A 419 2.34 15.17 18.94
N ASN A 420 1.53 15.69 19.87
CA ASN A 420 0.40 16.59 19.59
C ASN A 420 0.70 18.08 19.75
N THR A 421 1.96 18.47 19.93
CA THR A 421 2.39 19.87 20.06
C THR A 421 1.90 20.75 18.89
N GLY A 422 1.83 20.22 17.66
CA GLY A 422 1.33 20.95 16.50
C GLY A 422 -0.18 21.19 16.46
N LEU A 423 -0.99 20.47 17.24
CA LEU A 423 -2.46 20.52 17.15
C LEU A 423 -3.06 21.88 17.54
N ASN A 424 -2.37 22.63 18.41
CA ASN A 424 -2.79 23.96 18.84
C ASN A 424 -2.32 25.09 17.90
N HIS A 425 -1.43 24.78 16.97
CA HIS A 425 -0.78 25.77 16.09
C HIS A 425 -1.19 25.63 14.63
N HIS A 426 -2.04 24.65 14.31
CA HIS A 426 -2.48 24.32 12.96
C HIS A 426 -3.99 24.25 12.86
N THR A 427 -4.52 24.45 11.65
CA THR A 427 -5.96 24.40 11.37
C THR A 427 -6.31 23.35 10.31
N ASN A 428 -7.58 22.96 10.26
CA ASN A 428 -8.13 22.13 9.18
C ASN A 428 -8.55 22.94 7.94
N SER A 429 -8.12 24.20 7.81
CA SER A 429 -8.50 25.11 6.71
C SER A 429 -7.29 25.51 5.87
N PHE A 430 -7.49 26.27 4.79
CA PHE A 430 -6.39 26.86 4.01
C PHE A 430 -5.42 27.70 4.85
N PHE A 431 -5.90 28.31 5.94
CA PHE A 431 -5.08 29.14 6.83
C PHE A 431 -4.19 28.28 7.74
N SER A 432 -2.88 28.54 7.74
CA SER A 432 -1.93 27.78 8.54
C SER A 432 -2.02 28.06 10.04
N THR A 433 -2.40 29.28 10.43
CA THR A 433 -2.48 29.74 11.82
C THR A 433 -3.93 29.78 12.32
N PRO A 434 -4.21 29.25 13.52
CA PRO A 434 -5.52 29.37 14.15
C PRO A 434 -5.92 30.82 14.38
N THR A 435 -7.17 31.13 14.08
CA THR A 435 -7.80 32.41 14.40
C THR A 435 -9.13 32.15 15.11
N LYS A 436 -9.82 33.22 15.52
CA LYS A 436 -11.19 33.09 16.05
C LYS A 436 -12.18 32.51 15.04
N LEU A 437 -11.89 32.63 13.74
CA LEU A 437 -12.73 32.12 12.65
C LEU A 437 -12.26 30.75 12.12
N THR A 438 -10.99 30.40 12.36
CA THR A 438 -10.36 29.15 11.93
C THR A 438 -9.82 28.40 13.15
N PRO A 439 -10.61 27.51 13.76
CA PRO A 439 -10.22 26.86 15.00
C PRO A 439 -8.99 25.96 14.81
N ALA A 440 -8.27 25.77 15.91
CA ALA A 440 -7.14 24.85 15.96
C ALA A 440 -7.62 23.39 15.82
N LEU A 441 -6.76 22.50 15.32
CA LEU A 441 -7.07 21.07 15.19
C LEU A 441 -7.47 20.41 16.52
N SER A 442 -6.86 20.83 17.64
CA SER A 442 -7.26 20.39 18.98
C SER A 442 -8.73 20.70 19.30
N THR A 443 -9.28 21.79 18.75
CA THR A 443 -10.69 22.17 18.94
C THR A 443 -11.64 21.24 18.18
N HIS A 444 -11.20 20.66 17.06
CA HIS A 444 -11.98 19.62 16.36
C HIS A 444 -12.00 18.33 17.18
N ILE A 445 -10.88 17.94 17.79
CA ILE A 445 -10.83 16.80 18.72
C ILE A 445 -11.74 17.03 19.92
N GLU A 446 -11.68 18.21 20.56
CA GLU A 446 -12.60 18.55 21.64
C GLU A 446 -14.06 18.48 21.16
N LYS A 447 -14.35 18.81 19.89
CA LYS A 447 -15.71 18.73 19.32
C LYS A 447 -16.15 17.26 19.22
N ALA A 448 -15.29 16.40 18.69
CA ALA A 448 -15.56 14.98 18.54
C ALA A 448 -15.83 14.32 19.90
N VAL A 449 -14.97 14.58 20.89
CA VAL A 449 -15.13 14.05 22.26
C VAL A 449 -16.43 14.55 22.90
N LYS A 450 -16.75 15.85 22.80
CA LYS A 450 -18.02 16.38 23.33
C LYS A 450 -19.24 15.73 22.67
N VAL A 451 -19.22 15.55 21.35
CA VAL A 451 -20.33 14.92 20.63
C VAL A 451 -20.47 13.46 21.06
N GLN A 452 -19.38 12.70 21.15
CA GLN A 452 -19.46 11.30 21.56
C GLN A 452 -19.89 11.13 23.03
N LEU A 453 -19.42 11.99 23.95
CA LEU A 453 -19.89 11.99 25.35
C LEU A 453 -21.42 12.14 25.43
N LEU A 454 -22.00 13.01 24.59
CA LEU A 454 -23.45 13.24 24.53
C LEU A 454 -24.19 12.08 23.86
N ILE A 455 -23.61 11.45 22.82
CA ILE A 455 -24.18 10.24 22.19
C ILE A 455 -24.26 9.12 23.23
N ASN A 456 -23.17 8.81 23.91
CA ASN A 456 -23.12 7.78 24.94
C ASN A 456 -24.11 8.05 26.09
N ALA A 457 -24.31 9.32 26.47
CA ALA A 457 -25.28 9.70 27.49
C ALA A 457 -26.74 9.48 27.04
N VAL A 458 -27.05 9.75 25.76
CA VAL A 458 -28.37 9.44 25.17
C VAL A 458 -28.58 7.92 25.10
N ASP A 459 -27.55 7.16 24.70
CA ASP A 459 -27.62 5.71 24.63
C ASP A 459 -27.83 5.07 26.01
N ALA A 460 -27.18 5.61 27.05
CA ALA A 460 -27.39 5.17 28.43
C ALA A 460 -28.85 5.37 28.87
N LEU A 461 -29.47 6.51 28.54
CA LEU A 461 -30.89 6.75 28.81
C LEU A 461 -31.78 5.77 28.05
N HIS A 462 -31.45 5.43 26.80
CA HIS A 462 -32.16 4.38 26.05
C HIS A 462 -32.00 2.99 26.67
N GLN A 463 -30.88 2.72 27.32
CA GLN A 463 -30.58 1.47 28.03
C GLN A 463 -31.20 1.41 29.44
N GLY A 464 -31.91 2.46 29.86
CA GLY A 464 -32.67 2.48 31.12
C GLY A 464 -31.93 3.09 32.31
N HIS A 465 -30.85 3.85 32.08
CA HIS A 465 -30.29 4.69 33.13
C HIS A 465 -31.26 5.82 33.53
N ASP A 466 -31.22 6.22 34.81
CA ASP A 466 -32.13 7.22 35.37
C ASP A 466 -31.74 8.65 34.96
N SER A 467 -30.46 8.88 34.68
CA SER A 467 -29.94 10.19 34.33
C SER A 467 -28.77 10.11 33.34
N PRO A 468 -28.65 11.06 32.40
CA PRO A 468 -27.45 11.16 31.55
C PRO A 468 -26.19 11.46 32.39
N LEU A 469 -26.35 12.02 33.60
CA LEU A 469 -25.26 12.34 34.51
C LEU A 469 -24.63 11.09 35.13
N ASP A 470 -25.32 9.95 35.14
CA ASP A 470 -24.81 8.69 35.68
C ASP A 470 -23.56 8.21 34.94
N THR A 471 -23.40 8.64 33.68
CA THR A 471 -22.26 8.31 32.82
C THR A 471 -21.29 9.48 32.64
N LEU A 472 -21.54 10.65 33.25
CA LEU A 472 -20.76 11.87 33.05
C LEU A 472 -20.18 12.40 34.37
N SER A 473 -18.87 12.22 34.56
CA SER A 473 -18.15 12.83 35.69
C SER A 473 -18.20 14.36 35.66
N ASP A 474 -18.00 15.02 36.81
CA ASP A 474 -17.96 16.48 36.92
C ASP A 474 -16.99 17.14 35.94
N LYS A 475 -15.81 16.52 35.72
CA LYS A 475 -14.81 16.99 34.77
C LYS A 475 -15.34 16.98 33.33
N MET A 476 -16.07 15.93 32.95
CA MET A 476 -16.69 15.82 31.63
C MET A 476 -17.79 16.86 31.45
N GLN A 477 -18.60 17.10 32.47
CA GLN A 477 -19.65 18.13 32.43
C GLN A 477 -19.06 19.54 32.30
N GLN A 478 -18.03 19.86 33.08
CA GLN A 478 -17.29 21.12 32.95
C GLN A 478 -16.65 21.26 31.56
N PHE A 479 -16.09 20.17 31.03
CA PHE A 479 -15.52 20.15 29.69
C PHE A 479 -16.57 20.43 28.61
N ILE A 480 -17.74 19.80 28.68
CA ILE A 480 -18.87 20.06 27.75
C ILE A 480 -19.23 21.55 27.76
N LYS A 481 -19.35 22.15 28.95
CA LYS A 481 -19.70 23.56 29.16
C LYS A 481 -18.60 24.56 28.78
N LYS A 482 -17.34 24.13 28.65
CA LYS A 482 -16.21 24.99 28.28
C LYS A 482 -16.47 25.72 26.94
N SER A 483 -16.50 27.06 26.97
CA SER A 483 -16.57 27.91 25.78
C SER A 483 -15.26 27.91 25.00
N ARG A 484 -15.36 28.08 23.67
CA ARG A 484 -14.23 28.00 22.74
C ARG A 484 -13.56 29.34 22.47
N THR A 485 -14.29 30.44 22.45
CA THR A 485 -13.75 31.70 21.89
C THR A 485 -14.50 32.98 22.28
N PHE A 486 -15.68 32.89 22.89
CA PHE A 486 -16.50 34.04 23.27
C PHE A 486 -17.16 33.80 24.63
N GLU A 487 -17.43 34.87 25.36
CA GLU A 487 -18.41 34.88 26.47
C GLU A 487 -19.83 34.73 25.88
N VAL A 488 -20.14 33.56 25.34
CA VAL A 488 -21.50 33.19 25.00
C VAL A 488 -22.11 32.60 26.25
N LYS A 489 -23.32 33.06 26.62
CA LYS A 489 -24.02 32.58 27.82
C LYS A 489 -24.25 31.06 27.83
N THR A 490 -24.26 30.40 26.67
CA THR A 490 -24.47 28.95 26.54
C THR A 490 -23.82 28.42 25.26
N THR A 491 -23.05 27.32 25.33
CA THR A 491 -22.47 26.69 24.13
C THR A 491 -23.46 25.72 23.46
N LYS A 492 -23.27 25.38 22.16
CA LYS A 492 -24.13 24.38 21.49
C LYS A 492 -24.11 23.02 22.22
N SER A 493 -22.93 22.55 22.66
CA SER A 493 -22.80 21.30 23.42
C SER A 493 -23.50 21.37 24.78
N GLU A 494 -23.45 22.52 25.46
CA GLU A 494 -24.19 22.73 26.70
C GLU A 494 -25.70 22.77 26.48
N SER A 495 -26.16 23.44 25.41
CA SER A 495 -27.58 23.43 25.03
C SER A 495 -28.07 22.00 24.76
N LEU A 496 -27.29 21.19 24.06
CA LEU A 496 -27.62 19.77 23.82
C LEU A 496 -27.65 18.97 25.12
N LEU A 497 -26.70 19.18 26.04
CA LEU A 497 -26.75 18.54 27.36
C LEU A 497 -28.03 18.91 28.13
N GLN A 498 -28.43 20.18 28.11
CA GLN A 498 -29.69 20.62 28.74
C GLN A 498 -30.91 19.99 28.08
N GLN A 499 -30.92 19.85 26.75
CA GLN A 499 -32.01 19.17 26.05
C GLN A 499 -32.10 17.69 26.43
N ILE A 500 -30.97 17.00 26.60
CA ILE A 500 -30.94 15.60 27.05
C ILE A 500 -31.48 15.49 28.48
N LEU A 501 -31.04 16.38 29.38
CA LEU A 501 -31.54 16.43 30.76
C LEU A 501 -33.06 16.66 30.83
N LEU A 502 -33.58 17.55 29.98
CA LEU A 502 -35.01 17.86 29.89
C LEU A 502 -35.83 16.76 29.19
N ALA A 503 -35.21 15.99 28.29
CA ALA A 503 -35.86 14.85 27.65
C ALA A 503 -36.06 13.71 28.64
N GLY A 504 -35.12 13.50 29.58
CA GLY A 504 -35.18 12.39 30.53
C GLY A 504 -35.33 11.06 29.77
N SER A 505 -36.38 10.30 30.05
CA SER A 505 -36.68 9.03 29.37
C SER A 505 -37.63 9.16 28.16
N ASP A 506 -37.94 10.37 27.68
CA ASP A 506 -38.79 10.58 26.49
C ASP A 506 -38.07 10.13 25.20
N LYS A 507 -38.41 8.92 24.75
CA LYS A 507 -37.83 8.28 23.55
C LYS A 507 -37.91 9.16 22.29
N SER A 508 -39.00 9.90 22.09
CA SER A 508 -39.19 10.69 20.87
C SER A 508 -38.23 11.88 20.81
N ARG A 509 -38.03 12.55 21.96
CA ARG A 509 -37.08 13.65 22.10
C ARG A 509 -35.64 13.17 22.05
N LEU A 510 -35.33 12.07 22.74
CA LEU A 510 -34.01 11.45 22.69
C LEU A 510 -33.62 11.03 21.27
N GLN A 511 -34.56 10.49 20.49
CA GLN A 511 -34.31 10.11 19.10
C GLN A 511 -34.01 11.33 18.20
N ALA A 512 -34.72 12.45 18.39
CA ALA A 512 -34.43 13.69 17.66
C ALA A 512 -33.04 14.25 18.01
N ILE A 513 -32.66 14.21 19.29
CA ILE A 513 -31.33 14.63 19.77
C ILE A 513 -30.24 13.71 19.22
N ALA A 514 -30.46 12.39 19.25
CA ALA A 514 -29.53 11.40 18.70
C ALA A 514 -29.26 11.65 17.21
N LEU A 515 -30.31 11.96 16.43
CA LEU A 515 -30.17 12.30 15.01
C LEU A 515 -29.34 13.58 14.79
N GLU A 516 -29.52 14.61 15.62
CA GLU A 516 -28.69 15.82 15.56
C GLU A 516 -27.23 15.52 15.90
N LEU A 517 -26.98 14.69 16.92
CA LEU A 517 -25.62 14.28 17.32
C LEU A 517 -24.91 13.46 16.24
N GLU A 518 -25.61 12.49 15.64
CA GLU A 518 -25.08 11.70 14.51
C GLU A 518 -24.83 12.58 13.27
N THR A 519 -25.68 13.58 13.02
CA THR A 519 -25.44 14.58 11.98
C THR A 519 -24.17 15.40 12.26
N ASN A 520 -23.95 15.80 13.52
CA ASN A 520 -22.73 16.51 13.93
C ASN A 520 -21.48 15.63 13.79
N LYS A 521 -21.55 14.35 14.18
CA LYS A 521 -20.48 13.36 14.01
C LYS A 521 -20.13 13.20 12.52
N ALA A 522 -21.13 12.97 11.67
CA ALA A 522 -20.93 12.85 10.22
C ALA A 522 -20.31 14.11 9.61
N ALA A 523 -20.69 15.31 10.06
CA ALA A 523 -20.10 16.56 9.59
C ALA A 523 -18.61 16.68 9.98
N ILE A 524 -18.23 16.30 11.21
CA ILE A 524 -16.83 16.32 11.66
C ILE A 524 -15.99 15.31 10.88
N LEU A 525 -16.50 14.10 10.66
CA LEU A 525 -15.82 13.09 9.85
C LEU A 525 -15.63 13.56 8.40
N LEU A 526 -16.65 14.19 7.81
CA LEU A 526 -16.58 14.75 6.46
C LEU A 526 -15.53 15.87 6.34
N GLU A 527 -15.39 16.73 7.36
CA GLU A 527 -14.35 17.78 7.41
C GLU A 527 -12.92 17.20 7.28
N PHE A 528 -12.70 15.95 7.68
CA PHE A 528 -11.39 15.29 7.59
C PHE A 528 -11.23 14.39 6.36
N GLY A 529 -12.27 14.25 5.52
CA GLY A 529 -12.24 13.47 4.30
C GLY A 529 -12.70 12.02 4.47
N PHE A 530 -13.43 11.70 5.54
CA PHE A 530 -14.18 10.45 5.58
C PHE A 530 -15.42 10.58 4.69
N GLU A 531 -15.49 9.78 3.62
CA GLU A 531 -16.67 9.71 2.76
C GLU A 531 -17.84 9.10 3.54
N ARG A 532 -19.06 9.62 3.32
CA ARG A 532 -20.28 8.88 3.71
C ARG A 532 -20.35 7.67 2.81
N GLU A 533 -20.65 6.50 3.38
CA GLU A 533 -21.13 5.38 2.56
C GLU A 533 -22.30 5.91 1.73
N SER A 534 -22.08 6.04 0.42
CA SER A 534 -23.17 6.27 -0.51
C SER A 534 -23.93 4.95 -0.57
N PRO A 535 -25.27 4.94 -0.51
CA PRO A 535 -26.03 3.76 -0.88
C PRO A 535 -25.56 3.37 -2.28
N SER A 536 -25.07 2.14 -2.43
CA SER A 536 -24.52 1.59 -3.66
C SER A 536 -25.38 1.97 -4.87
N SER A 537 -24.89 2.85 -5.74
CA SER A 537 -25.51 3.11 -7.03
C SER A 537 -24.88 2.18 -8.06
N GLU A 538 -25.65 1.18 -8.46
CA GLU A 538 -25.44 0.44 -9.69
C GLU A 538 -25.31 1.42 -10.85
N GLN A 539 -24.10 1.57 -11.39
CA GLN A 539 -23.91 1.96 -12.78
C GLN A 539 -22.98 0.93 -13.41
N SER A 540 -23.58 -0.20 -13.80
CA SER A 540 -22.98 -1.09 -14.78
C SER A 540 -22.99 -0.39 -16.13
N LEU A 541 -21.80 -0.17 -16.70
CA LEU A 541 -21.64 0.26 -18.08
C LEU A 541 -21.86 -0.95 -18.99
N ASN A 542 -23.04 -1.01 -19.61
CA ASN A 542 -23.16 -1.51 -20.97
C ASN A 542 -22.94 -0.31 -21.89
N GLN A 543 -21.74 -0.16 -22.44
CA GLN A 543 -21.46 0.47 -23.73
C GLN A 543 -20.04 0.19 -24.21
#